data_AF-S0KDQ3-F1
#
_entry.id   AF-S0KDQ3-F1
#
_cell.length_a   1.000
_cell.length_b   1.000
_cell.length_c   1.000
_cell.angle_alpha   90.00
_cell.angle_beta   90.00
_cell.angle_gamma   90.00
#
_symmetry.space_group_name_H-M   'P 1'
#
loop_
_entity.id
_entity.type
_entity.pdbx_description
1 polymer ?
#
loop_
_entity_poly.entity_id
_entity_poly.type
_entity_poly.pdbx_seq_one_letter_code
_entity_poly.pdbx_strand_id
1 'polypeptide(L)' 'MMNEASLKYLIAVLIEKANDVKAEFKNIQNEGDRLFLEGKRLAYYEMLLTIQNELDIEDQDLAEFGLNIHLGKEFA' A
#
# COMPACT_ATOMS: atom_id res chain seq x y z
N MET A 1 16.56 1.70 -16.19
CA MET A 1 15.09 1.77 -16.06
C MET A 1 14.63 0.62 -15.18
N MET A 2 13.61 0.86 -14.36
CA MET A 2 12.97 -0.21 -13.58
C MET A 2 12.22 -1.15 -14.54
N ASN A 3 12.34 -2.46 -14.35
CA ASN A 3 11.59 -3.45 -15.13
C ASN A 3 10.33 -3.88 -14.37
N GLU A 4 9.44 -4.59 -15.05
CA GLU A 4 8.17 -5.05 -14.48
C GLU A 4 8.35 -5.91 -13.22
N ALA A 5 9.33 -6.82 -13.21
CA ALA A 5 9.63 -7.63 -12.03
C ALA A 5 10.03 -6.78 -10.83
N SER A 6 10.80 -5.71 -11.05
CA SER A 6 11.19 -4.77 -10.01
C SER A 6 9.99 -3.94 -9.51
N LEU A 7 9.06 -3.59 -10.40
CA LEU A 7 7.81 -2.92 -10.02
C LEU A 7 6.91 -3.85 -9.18
N LYS A 8 6.70 -5.09 -9.63
CA LYS A 8 5.94 -6.13 -8.89
C LYS A 8 6.53 -6.34 -7.49
N TYR A 9 7.86 -6.40 -7.37
CA TYR A 9 8.54 -6.48 -6.08
C TYR A 9 8.27 -5.25 -5.18
N LEU A 10 8.39 -4.04 -5.72
CA LEU A 10 8.13 -2.82 -4.94
C LEU A 10 6.68 -2.74 -4.45
N ILE A 11 5.71 -3.10 -5.29
CA ILE A 11 4.30 -3.14 -4.90
C ILE A 11 4.09 -4.15 -3.76
N ALA A 12 4.68 -5.35 -3.86
CA ALA A 12 4.60 -6.34 -2.79
C ALA A 12 5.18 -5.80 -1.47
N VAL A 13 6.32 -5.11 -1.51
CA VAL A 13 6.92 -4.48 -0.33
C VAL A 13 6.02 -3.39 0.27
N LEU A 14 5.35 -2.59 -0.56
CA LEU A 14 4.41 -1.56 -0.08
C LEU A 14 3.19 -2.19 0.61
N ILE A 15 2.64 -3.27 0.04
CA ILE A 15 1.53 -4.03 0.61
C ILE A 15 1.94 -4.65 1.96
N GLU A 16 3.12 -5.28 2.02
CA GLU A 16 3.66 -5.86 3.27
C GLU A 16 3.78 -4.78 4.36
N LYS A 17 4.39 -3.64 4.03
CA LYS A 17 4.51 -2.52 4.98
C LYS A 17 3.17 -1.94 5.42
N ALA A 18 2.18 -1.87 4.53
CA ALA A 18 0.83 -1.43 4.88
C ALA A 18 0.17 -2.41 5.87
N ASN A 19 0.37 -3.71 5.66
CA ASN A 19 -0.10 -4.76 6.58
C ASN A 19 0.61 -4.73 7.93
N ASP A 20 1.93 -4.48 7.95
CA ASP A 20 2.70 -4.33 9.18
C ASP A 20 2.18 -3.17 10.03
N VAL A 21 1.95 -2.00 9.42
CA VAL A 21 1.38 -0.85 10.12
C VAL A 21 0.00 -1.18 10.71
N LYS A 22 -0.84 -1.91 9.97
CA LYS A 22 -2.16 -2.38 10.44
C LYS A 22 -2.04 -3.34 11.64
N ALA A 23 -1.00 -4.18 11.66
CA ALA A 23 -0.72 -5.09 12.77
C ALA A 23 -0.18 -4.32 13.99
N GLU A 24 0.76 -3.40 13.80
CA GLU A 24 1.31 -2.53 14.84
C GLU A 24 0.22 -1.70 15.52
N PHE A 25 -0.79 -1.26 14.77
CA PHE A 25 -1.91 -0.46 15.28
C PHE A 25 -2.66 -1.11 16.44
N LYS A 26 -2.71 -2.45 16.49
CA LYS A 26 -3.44 -3.21 17.51
C LYS A 26 -2.84 -3.08 18.91
N ASN A 27 -1.56 -2.72 19.02
CA ASN A 27 -0.81 -2.73 20.28
C ASN A 27 -0.45 -1.32 20.80
N ILE A 28 -0.88 -0.26 20.11
CA ILE A 28 -0.53 1.12 20.46
C ILE A 28 -1.24 1.56 21.75
N GLN A 29 -0.46 2.10 22.70
CA GLN A 29 -0.97 2.62 23.97
C GLN A 29 -0.97 4.14 24.06
N ASN A 30 -0.18 4.85 23.26
CA ASN A 30 -0.06 6.32 23.32
C ASN A 30 -0.50 6.99 22.01
N GLU A 31 -0.90 8.25 22.13
CA GLU A 31 -1.46 9.04 21.03
C GLU A 31 -0.42 9.42 19.97
N GLY A 32 0.84 9.65 20.36
CA GLY A 32 1.92 10.00 19.44
C GLY A 32 2.22 8.89 18.43
N ASP A 33 2.38 7.66 18.92
CA ASP A 33 2.60 6.48 18.09
C ASP A 33 1.38 6.19 17.19
N ARG A 34 0.17 6.46 17.70
CA ARG A 34 -1.07 6.35 16.90
C ARG A 34 -1.03 7.30 15.72
N LEU A 35 -0.80 8.58 15.95
CA LEU A 35 -0.74 9.60 14.89
C LEU A 35 0.36 9.28 13.87
N PHE A 36 1.52 8.81 14.33
CA PHE A 36 2.61 8.41 13.44
C PHE A 36 2.22 7.22 12.56
N LEU A 37 1.59 6.18 13.12
CA LEU A 37 1.16 5.00 12.37
C LEU A 37 -0.02 5.31 11.44
N GLU A 38 -0.95 6.20 11.81
CA GLU A 38 -1.97 6.74 10.90
C GLU A 38 -1.34 7.43 9.69
N GLY A 39 -0.31 8.25 9.91
CA GLY A 39 0.44 8.89 8.83
C GLY A 39 1.13 7.89 7.91
N LYS A 40 1.81 6.87 8.46
CA LYS A 40 2.43 5.80 7.65
C LYS A 40 1.39 5.05 6.82
N ARG A 41 0.23 4.73 7.41
CA ARG A 41 -0.86 4.05 6.73
C ARG A 41 -1.37 4.84 5.52
N LEU A 42 -1.63 6.14 5.72
CA LEU A 42 -2.06 7.03 4.63
C LEU A 42 -1.01 7.13 3.53
N ALA A 43 0.27 7.22 3.88
CA ALA A 43 1.35 7.26 2.89
C ALA A 43 1.39 5.99 2.01
N TYR A 44 1.27 4.80 2.61
CA TYR A 44 1.22 3.55 1.84
C TYR A 44 -0.04 3.44 0.99
N TYR A 45 -1.19 3.86 1.52
CA TYR A 45 -2.43 3.93 0.74
C TYR A 45 -2.28 4.80 -0.51
N GLU A 46 -1.79 6.03 -0.37
CA GLU A 46 -1.63 6.96 -1.49
C GLU A 46 -0.62 6.46 -2.53
N MET A 47 0.47 5.83 -2.09
CA MET A 47 1.45 5.22 -3.00
C MET A 47 0.82 4.08 -3.82
N LEU A 48 0.11 3.16 -3.15
CA LEU A 48 -0.56 2.04 -3.82
C LEU A 48 -1.67 2.52 -4.76
N LEU A 49 -2.44 3.52 -4.34
CA LEU A 49 -3.51 4.11 -5.16
C LEU A 49 -2.95 4.77 -6.41
N THR A 50 -1.85 5.52 -6.28
CA THR A 50 -1.19 6.16 -7.42
C THR A 50 -0.72 5.12 -8.43
N ILE A 51 -0.10 4.04 -7.96
CA ILE A 51 0.36 2.94 -8.83
C ILE A 51 -0.82 2.22 -9.47
N GLN A 52 -1.88 1.92 -8.71
CA GLN A 52 -3.08 1.25 -9.21
C GLN A 52 -3.73 2.08 -10.32
N ASN A 53 -3.90 3.38 -10.11
CA ASN A 53 -4.50 4.28 -11.11
C ASN A 53 -3.65 4.36 -12.38
N GLU A 54 -2.32 4.45 -12.27
CA GLU A 54 -1.43 4.48 -13.44
C GLU A 54 -1.52 3.18 -14.25
N LEU A 55 -1.48 2.02 -13.57
CA LEU A 55 -1.61 0.72 -14.23
C LEU A 55 -2.98 0.54 -14.91
N ASP A 56 -4.06 1.04 -14.28
CA ASP A 56 -5.41 1.01 -14.84
C ASP A 56 -5.52 1.90 -16.10
N ILE A 57 -4.91 3.10 -16.08
CA ILE A 57 -4.85 4.01 -17.24
C ILE A 57 -4.09 3.37 -18.42
N GLU A 58 -3.05 2.58 -18.13
CA GLU A 58 -2.24 1.86 -19.11
C GLU A 58 -2.83 0.48 -19.49
N ASP A 59 -4.09 0.21 -19.13
CA ASP A 59 -4.83 -1.05 -19.38
C ASP A 59 -4.05 -2.31 -18.92
N GLN A 60 -3.26 -2.19 -17.85
CA GLN A 60 -2.49 -3.30 -17.29
C GLN A 60 -3.37 -4.19 -16.38
N ASP A 61 -3.09 -5.49 -16.35
CA ASP A 61 -3.79 -6.41 -15.44
C ASP A 61 -3.34 -6.18 -13.99
N LEU A 62 -4.15 -5.45 -13.22
CA LEU A 62 -3.91 -5.18 -11.79
C LEU A 62 -3.74 -6.46 -10.96
N ALA A 63 -4.36 -7.58 -11.35
CA ALA A 63 -4.22 -8.84 -10.63
C ALA A 63 -2.78 -9.38 -10.71
N GLU A 64 -2.09 -9.18 -11.84
CA GLU A 64 -0.69 -9.58 -11.98
C GLU A 64 0.26 -8.81 -11.05
N PHE A 65 -0.12 -7.59 -10.65
CA PHE A 65 0.63 -6.76 -9.71
C PHE A 65 0.17 -6.94 -8.25
N GLY A 66 -0.83 -7.80 -8.00
CA GLY A 66 -1.42 -7.96 -6.66
C GLY A 66 -2.27 -6.76 -6.22
N LEU A 67 -2.70 -5.90 -7.15
CA LEU A 67 -3.46 -4.68 -6.91
C LEU A 67 -4.95 -4.81 -7.23
N ASN A 68 -5.47 -6.02 -7.47
CA ASN A 68 -6.90 -6.26 -7.53
C ASN A 68 -7.53 -6.31 -6.12
N ILE A 69 -7.35 -5.23 -5.37
CA ILE A 69 -7.79 -5.06 -3.99
C ILE A 69 -8.48 -3.70 -3.82
N HIS A 70 -9.47 -3.66 -2.92
CA HIS A 70 -10.15 -2.41 -2.56
C HIS A 70 -9.30 -1.63 -1.55
N LEU A 71 -8.31 -0.86 -2.04
CA LEU A 71 -7.35 -0.14 -1.22
C LEU A 71 -8.01 0.74 -0.14
N GLY A 72 -9.10 1.42 -0.48
CA GLY A 72 -9.84 2.27 0.46
C GLY A 72 -10.56 1.51 1.59
N LYS A 73 -10.85 0.22 1.41
CA LYS A 73 -11.40 -0.63 2.49
C LYS A 73 -10.31 -1.32 3.29
N GLU A 74 -9.19 -1.63 2.64
CA GLU A 74 -8.11 -2.38 3.26
C GLU A 74 -7.15 -1.50 4.08
N PHE A 75 -6.91 -0.28 3.61
CA PHE A 75 -5.85 0.60 4.10
C PHE A 75 -6.27 2.05 4.39
N ALA A 76 -7.36 2.59 3.80
CA ALA A 76 -7.89 3.92 4.15
C ALA A 76 -8.81 3.90 5.38
#